data_AF-A0A6L7A9Z7-F1
#
_entry.id   AF-A0A6L7A9Z7-F1
#
_cell.length_a   1.000
_cell.length_b   1.000
_cell.length_c   1.000
_cell.angle_alpha   90.00
_cell.angle_beta   90.00
_cell.angle_gamma   90.00
#
_symmetry.space_group_name_H-M   'P 1'
#
loop_
_entity.id
_entity.type
_entity.pdbx_description
1 polymer ?
#
loop_
_entity_poly.entity_id
_entity_poly.type
_entity_poly.pdbx_seq_one_letter_code
_entity_poly.pdbx_strand_id
1 'polypeptide(L)'
;ERLPFAQTAVMGVQHAVAMFGATVLMPILMGLDPNLSILMSGIGTLLFFFITGGRVPSYLGSSAAFVGVVIAATGFNGQGINPNISIALGGIIACGLVYTVIGLVVMKIGTRWIERLMPPVVTGAVVMAIGLNLAPIAVKSVSASAFDSWMAVMTVLCIGLVAVFTRGMIQRLLILVGLIVACLLYGVMTNVLGLGKAVDFTLVSHAAWFGLPHFSTPAFNGQAMMLIAPVAVILVAENLGHLKA
;
A
#
# COMPACT_ATOMS: atom_id res chain seq x y z
N GLU A 1 28.65 2.37 2.96
CA GLU A 1 29.15 2.92 1.69
C GLU A 1 28.08 3.83 1.09
N ARG A 2 28.44 4.90 0.39
CA ARG A 2 27.47 5.76 -0.32
C ARG A 2 27.86 5.79 -1.79
N LEU A 3 26.91 5.46 -2.66
CA LEU A 3 27.08 5.57 -4.10
C LEU A 3 27.22 7.06 -4.49
N PRO A 4 27.78 7.36 -5.68
CA PRO A 4 27.75 8.69 -6.26
C PRO A 4 26.34 9.29 -6.23
N PHE A 5 26.23 10.60 -6.00
CA PHE A 5 24.94 11.27 -5.78
C PHE A 5 23.94 11.00 -6.91
N ALA A 6 24.38 11.03 -8.18
CA ALA A 6 23.54 10.75 -9.33
C ALA A 6 22.97 9.32 -9.31
N GLN A 7 23.80 8.32 -8.98
CA GLN A 7 23.35 6.92 -8.88
C GLN A 7 22.38 6.72 -7.71
N THR A 8 22.65 7.38 -6.58
CA THR A 8 21.76 7.35 -5.41
C THR A 8 20.40 7.98 -5.73
N ALA A 9 20.39 9.12 -6.44
CA ALA A 9 19.15 9.77 -6.86
C ALA A 9 18.32 8.88 -7.79
N VAL A 10 18.95 8.25 -8.80
CA VAL A 10 18.27 7.33 -9.72
C VAL A 10 17.70 6.12 -8.98
N MET A 11 18.48 5.50 -8.09
CA MET A 11 18.03 4.36 -7.28
C MET A 11 16.91 4.75 -6.31
N GLY A 12 16.95 5.96 -5.74
CA GLY A 12 15.91 6.50 -4.88
C GLY A 12 14.59 6.70 -5.63
N VAL A 13 14.63 7.31 -6.81
CA VAL A 13 13.46 7.44 -7.70
C VAL A 13 12.92 6.06 -8.07
N GLN A 14 13.78 5.11 -8.41
CA GLN A 14 13.36 3.75 -8.72
C GLN A 14 12.62 3.10 -7.55
N HIS A 15 13.12 3.22 -6.32
CA HIS A 15 12.45 2.68 -5.14
C HIS A 15 11.12 3.38 -4.85
N ALA A 16 11.07 4.70 -4.94
CA ALA A 16 9.84 5.46 -4.75
C ALA A 16 8.76 5.01 -5.75
N VAL A 17 9.13 4.88 -7.02
CA VAL A 17 8.22 4.48 -8.10
C VAL A 17 7.78 3.02 -7.95
N ALA A 18 8.68 2.11 -7.54
CA ALA A 18 8.33 0.71 -7.31
C ALA A 18 7.32 0.53 -6.17
N MET A 19 7.45 1.30 -5.09
CA MET A 19 6.56 1.21 -3.91
C MET A 19 5.30 2.07 -4.04
N PHE A 20 5.25 2.99 -5.00
CA PHE A 20 4.14 3.93 -5.19
C PHE A 20 2.80 3.22 -5.35
N GLY A 21 2.76 2.15 -6.17
CA GLY A 21 1.51 1.44 -6.48
C GLY A 21 0.77 0.96 -5.23
N ALA A 22 1.45 0.22 -4.35
CA ALA A 22 0.85 -0.26 -3.10
C ALA A 22 0.59 0.88 -2.11
N THR A 23 1.47 1.88 -2.05
CA THR A 23 1.39 3.01 -1.11
C THR A 23 0.24 3.97 -1.43
N VAL A 24 -0.22 4.01 -2.68
CA VAL A 24 -1.37 4.83 -3.12
C VAL A 24 -2.66 4.02 -3.16
N LEU A 25 -2.60 2.78 -3.68
CA LEU A 25 -3.80 1.97 -3.85
C LEU A 25 -4.47 1.62 -2.51
N MET A 26 -3.69 1.25 -1.50
CA MET A 26 -4.25 0.83 -0.21
C MET A 26 -4.97 1.96 0.53
N PRO A 27 -4.41 3.19 0.62
CA PRO A 27 -5.14 4.35 1.15
C PRO A 27 -6.45 4.64 0.41
N ILE A 28 -6.44 4.58 -0.93
CA ILE A 28 -7.65 4.80 -1.73
C ILE A 28 -8.75 3.79 -1.35
N LEU A 29 -8.39 2.52 -1.21
CA LEU A 29 -9.33 1.47 -0.82
C LEU A 29 -9.87 1.65 0.61
N MET A 30 -9.09 2.27 1.50
CA MET A 30 -9.51 2.63 2.86
C MET A 30 -10.29 3.96 2.94
N GLY A 31 -10.30 4.74 1.85
CA GLY A 31 -10.85 6.10 1.79
C GLY A 31 -9.97 7.18 2.43
N LEU A 32 -8.67 6.91 2.62
CA LEU A 32 -7.64 7.84 3.10
C LEU A 32 -7.12 8.75 1.97
N ASP A 33 -6.64 9.94 2.33
CA ASP A 33 -5.94 10.84 1.41
C ASP A 33 -4.59 10.20 0.99
N PRO A 34 -4.39 9.83 -0.29
CA PRO A 34 -3.16 9.19 -0.74
C PRO A 34 -1.93 10.08 -0.61
N ASN A 35 -2.09 11.40 -0.74
CA ASN A 35 -1.00 12.35 -0.60
C ASN A 35 -0.49 12.39 0.85
N LEU A 36 -1.41 12.34 1.81
CA LEU A 36 -1.05 12.23 3.23
C LEU A 36 -0.32 10.91 3.50
N SER A 37 -0.80 9.80 2.94
CA SER A 37 -0.18 8.49 3.12
C SER A 37 1.23 8.42 2.54
N ILE A 38 1.47 8.99 1.35
CA ILE A 38 2.82 9.09 0.76
C ILE A 38 3.74 9.93 1.65
N LEU A 39 3.26 11.09 2.12
CA LEU A 39 4.05 11.97 2.99
C LEU A 39 4.44 11.26 4.29
N MET A 40 3.47 10.62 4.96
CA MET A 40 3.70 9.90 6.22
C MET A 40 4.56 8.65 6.02
N SER A 41 4.43 7.95 4.90
CA SER A 41 5.30 6.82 4.51
C SER A 41 6.75 7.27 4.32
N GLY A 42 6.98 8.42 3.66
CA GLY A 42 8.30 9.00 3.50
C GLY A 42 8.93 9.40 4.84
N ILE A 43 8.18 10.11 5.69
CA ILE A 43 8.62 10.49 7.04
C ILE A 43 8.92 9.25 7.89
N GLY A 44 8.03 8.26 7.86
CA GLY A 44 8.19 7.00 8.58
C GLY A 44 9.45 6.26 8.14
N THR A 45 9.69 6.17 6.83
CA THR A 45 10.89 5.52 6.27
C THR A 45 12.18 6.21 6.72
N LEU A 46 12.20 7.55 6.73
CA LEU A 46 13.34 8.32 7.26
C LEU A 46 13.56 8.09 8.75
N LEU A 47 12.47 8.09 9.54
CA LEU A 47 12.51 7.81 10.97
C LEU A 47 13.06 6.40 11.24
N PHE A 48 12.57 5.40 10.51
CA PHE A 48 13.05 4.02 10.61
C PHE A 48 14.54 3.89 10.27
N PHE A 49 14.97 4.53 9.19
CA PHE A 49 16.38 4.55 8.80
C PHE A 49 17.26 5.20 9.88
N PHE A 50 16.79 6.28 10.50
CA PHE A 50 17.51 6.94 11.60
C PHE A 50 17.58 6.06 12.86
N ILE A 51 16.44 5.50 13.30
CA ILE A 51 16.36 4.66 14.51
C ILE A 51 17.20 3.37 14.36
N THR A 52 17.22 2.77 13.17
CA THR A 52 18.02 1.56 12.89
C THR A 52 19.50 1.84 12.64
N GLY A 53 19.93 3.11 12.71
CA GLY A 53 21.31 3.52 12.45
C GLY A 53 21.76 3.26 11.01
N GLY A 54 20.82 3.26 10.05
CA GLY A 54 21.07 3.00 8.64
C GLY A 54 21.51 1.57 8.31
N ARG A 55 21.27 0.61 9.21
CA ARG A 55 21.70 -0.79 9.06
C ARG A 55 20.69 -1.67 8.30
N VAL A 56 19.42 -1.26 8.29
CA VAL A 56 18.33 -2.04 7.67
C VAL A 56 17.74 -1.25 6.49
N PRO A 57 17.92 -1.71 5.24
CA PRO A 57 17.31 -1.08 4.08
C PRO A 57 15.84 -1.51 3.98
N SER A 58 14.94 -0.77 4.61
CA SER A 58 13.49 -1.02 4.53
C SER A 58 12.72 0.25 4.18
N TYR A 59 11.67 0.09 3.38
CA TYR A 59 10.71 1.14 3.03
C TYR A 59 9.36 0.83 3.68
N LEU A 60 8.76 1.82 4.34
CA LEU A 60 7.49 1.65 5.04
C LEU A 60 6.32 2.03 4.13
N GLY A 61 5.78 1.04 3.42
CA GLY A 61 4.58 1.19 2.60
C GLY A 61 3.27 1.05 3.39
N SER A 62 2.14 1.31 2.72
CA SER A 62 0.82 1.05 3.30
C SER A 62 0.54 -0.45 3.37
N SER A 63 0.21 -0.98 4.55
CA SER A 63 -0.06 -2.42 4.72
C SER A 63 -1.46 -2.79 4.27
N ALA A 64 -1.52 -3.83 3.45
CA ALA A 64 -2.75 -4.34 2.88
C ALA A 64 -3.64 -5.05 3.93
N ALA A 65 -3.05 -5.47 5.05
CA ALA A 65 -3.75 -6.09 6.18
C ALA A 65 -4.81 -5.16 6.81
N PHE A 66 -4.66 -3.84 6.68
CA PHE A 66 -5.61 -2.88 7.23
C PHE A 66 -6.86 -2.70 6.38
N VAL A 67 -6.85 -3.04 5.08
CA VAL A 67 -7.94 -2.64 4.17
C VAL A 67 -9.27 -3.24 4.62
N GLY A 68 -9.34 -4.56 4.81
CA GLY A 68 -10.58 -5.23 5.22
C GLY A 68 -11.06 -4.81 6.61
N VAL A 69 -10.12 -4.59 7.53
CA VAL A 69 -10.39 -4.24 8.93
C VAL A 69 -10.88 -2.79 9.04
N VAL A 70 -10.28 -1.86 8.30
CA VAL A 70 -10.70 -0.45 8.24
C VAL A 70 -12.07 -0.33 7.58
N ILE A 71 -12.31 -1.05 6.48
CA ILE A 71 -13.62 -1.13 5.82
C ILE A 71 -14.68 -1.63 6.82
N ALA A 72 -14.40 -2.72 7.54
CA ALA A 72 -15.31 -3.26 8.53
C ALA A 72 -15.56 -2.31 9.73
N ALA A 73 -14.51 -1.65 10.23
CA ALA A 73 -14.60 -0.75 11.38
C ALA A 73 -15.32 0.57 11.06
N THR A 74 -15.24 1.03 9.81
CA THR A 74 -15.84 2.31 9.38
C THR A 74 -17.19 2.16 8.68
N GLY A 75 -17.57 0.94 8.30
CA GLY A 75 -18.76 0.67 7.50
C GLY A 75 -18.66 1.21 6.07
N PHE A 76 -17.44 1.41 5.57
CA PHE A 76 -17.18 2.03 4.28
C PHE A 76 -17.45 1.07 3.13
N ASN A 77 -18.18 1.49 2.10
CA ASN A 77 -18.56 0.62 0.98
C ASN A 77 -17.49 0.50 -0.12
N GLY A 78 -16.30 1.06 0.08
CA GLY A 78 -15.19 0.98 -0.89
C GLY A 78 -15.23 2.02 -2.00
N GLN A 79 -16.10 3.05 -1.91
CA GLN A 79 -16.20 4.13 -2.89
C GLN A 79 -16.36 5.49 -2.22
N GLY A 80 -15.50 6.45 -2.58
CA GLY A 80 -15.55 7.84 -2.09
C GLY A 80 -14.63 8.13 -0.89
N ILE A 81 -14.79 9.30 -0.27
CA ILE A 81 -14.09 9.67 0.95
C ILE A 81 -14.83 9.04 2.13
N ASN A 82 -14.11 8.39 3.05
CA ASN A 82 -14.72 7.71 4.18
C ASN A 82 -15.14 8.74 5.26
N PRO A 83 -16.44 8.86 5.60
CA PRO A 83 -16.91 9.82 6.60
C PRO A 83 -16.44 9.48 8.02
N ASN A 84 -16.11 8.21 8.30
CA ASN A 84 -15.73 7.71 9.62
C ASN A 84 -14.22 7.49 9.76
N ILE A 85 -13.40 8.18 8.96
CA ILE A 85 -11.96 7.93 8.91
C ILE A 85 -11.24 8.26 10.21
N SER A 86 -11.77 9.20 10.99
CA SER A 86 -11.27 9.56 12.32
C SER A 86 -11.23 8.35 13.26
N ILE A 87 -12.24 7.48 13.18
CA ILE A 87 -12.36 6.26 13.98
C ILE A 87 -11.31 5.21 13.54
N ALA A 88 -11.12 5.05 12.23
CA ALA A 88 -10.06 4.19 11.70
C ALA A 88 -8.67 4.65 12.13
N LEU A 89 -8.40 5.97 12.06
CA LEU A 89 -7.13 6.56 12.49
C LEU A 89 -6.86 6.30 13.98
N GLY A 90 -7.87 6.44 14.85
CA GLY A 90 -7.75 6.10 16.26
C GLY A 90 -7.39 4.63 16.49
N GLY A 91 -7.99 3.71 15.73
CA GLY A 91 -7.64 2.29 15.75
C GLY A 91 -6.24 1.98 15.22
N ILE A 92 -5.81 2.66 14.15
CA ILE A 92 -4.45 2.53 13.59
C ILE A 92 -3.40 3.02 14.60
N ILE A 93 -3.64 4.13 15.30
CA ILE A 93 -2.77 4.63 16.37
C ILE A 93 -2.67 3.60 17.50
N ALA A 94 -3.80 3.03 17.92
CA ALA A 94 -3.82 1.99 18.95
C ALA A 94 -3.02 0.74 18.52
N CYS A 95 -3.19 0.30 17.28
CA CYS A 95 -2.40 -0.78 16.69
C CYS A 95 -0.90 -0.47 16.66
N GLY A 96 -0.50 0.75 16.29
CA GLY A 96 0.88 1.21 16.33
C GLY A 96 1.48 1.22 17.75
N LEU A 97 0.68 1.58 18.75
CA LEU A 97 1.08 1.51 20.15
C LEU A 97 1.28 0.06 20.61
N VAL A 98 0.37 -0.85 20.27
CA VAL A 98 0.51 -2.29 20.54
C VAL A 98 1.77 -2.84 19.84
N TYR A 99 2.01 -2.46 18.59
CA TYR A 99 3.19 -2.87 17.84
C TYR A 99 4.49 -2.38 18.51
N THR A 100 4.49 -1.15 19.02
CA THR A 100 5.63 -0.59 19.76
C THR A 100 5.87 -1.34 21.07
N VAL A 101 4.81 -1.67 21.82
CA VAL A 101 4.91 -2.50 23.03
C VAL A 101 5.49 -3.87 22.72
N ILE A 102 5.03 -4.54 21.65
CA ILE A 102 5.60 -5.82 21.22
C ILE A 102 7.09 -5.64 20.89
N GLY A 103 7.45 -4.59 20.15
CA GLY A 103 8.84 -4.27 19.83
C GLY A 103 9.73 -4.10 21.08
N LEU A 104 9.25 -3.37 22.09
CA LEU A 104 9.97 -3.20 23.36
C LEU A 104 10.12 -4.51 24.15
N VAL A 105 9.10 -5.36 24.13
CA VAL A 105 9.17 -6.70 24.73
C VAL A 105 10.20 -7.57 24.02
N VAL A 106 10.25 -7.52 22.69
CA VAL A 106 11.25 -8.25 21.88
C VAL A 106 12.66 -7.76 22.17
N MET A 107 12.87 -6.45 22.34
CA MET A 107 14.17 -5.91 22.72
C MET A 107 14.66 -6.43 24.07
N LYS A 108 13.75 -6.74 25.03
CA LYS A 108 14.11 -7.26 26.35
C LYS A 108 14.26 -8.79 26.41
N ILE A 109 13.36 -9.53 25.75
CA ILE A 109 13.23 -10.99 25.89
C ILE A 109 13.89 -11.76 24.72
N GLY A 110 14.18 -11.06 23.61
CA GLY A 110 14.69 -11.65 22.37
C GLY A 110 13.60 -12.17 21.42
N THR A 111 13.99 -12.64 20.24
CA THR A 111 13.08 -13.02 19.14
C THR A 111 12.60 -14.48 19.18
N ARG A 112 13.24 -15.33 19.99
CA ARG A 112 13.04 -16.80 19.97
C ARG A 112 11.60 -17.24 20.20
N TRP A 113 10.86 -16.52 21.04
CA TRP A 113 9.46 -16.85 21.32
C TRP A 113 8.56 -16.56 20.12
N ILE A 114 8.81 -15.45 19.39
CA ILE A 114 8.04 -15.13 18.18
C ILE A 114 8.37 -16.13 17.09
N GLU A 115 9.63 -16.49 16.91
CA GLU A 115 10.02 -17.49 15.91
C GLU A 115 9.38 -18.86 16.14
N ARG A 116 9.13 -19.24 17.40
CA ARG A 116 8.37 -20.46 17.74
C ARG A 116 6.87 -20.32 17.49
N LEU A 117 6.29 -19.16 17.74
CA LEU A 117 4.86 -18.90 17.51
C LEU A 117 4.54 -18.69 16.02
N MET A 118 5.51 -18.23 15.25
CA MET A 118 5.37 -17.88 13.83
C MET A 118 6.36 -18.67 12.97
N PRO A 119 6.23 -20.01 12.90
CA PRO A 119 6.99 -20.80 11.94
C PRO A 119 6.61 -20.41 10.50
N PRO A 120 7.43 -20.76 9.49
CA PRO A 120 7.21 -20.38 8.09
C PRO A 120 5.82 -20.73 7.54
N VAL A 121 5.23 -21.82 8.03
CA VAL A 121 3.87 -22.24 7.66
C VAL A 121 2.82 -21.22 8.12
N VAL A 122 2.98 -20.66 9.32
CA VAL A 122 2.05 -19.66 9.88
C VAL A 122 2.25 -18.31 9.19
N THR A 123 3.49 -17.86 9.03
CA THR A 123 3.76 -16.58 8.35
C THR A 123 3.27 -16.63 6.89
N GLY A 124 3.53 -17.73 6.17
CA GLY A 124 3.04 -17.93 4.81
C GLY A 124 1.51 -18.00 4.73
N ALA A 125 0.85 -18.72 5.66
CA ALA A 125 -0.61 -18.77 5.72
C ALA A 125 -1.24 -17.40 5.98
N VAL A 126 -0.66 -16.60 6.88
CA VAL A 126 -1.13 -15.23 7.16
C VAL A 126 -0.97 -14.35 5.92
N VAL A 127 0.18 -14.37 5.25
CA VAL A 127 0.41 -13.58 4.02
C VAL A 127 -0.56 -14.00 2.91
N MET A 128 -0.79 -15.30 2.71
CA MET A 128 -1.79 -15.79 1.76
C MET A 128 -3.21 -15.36 2.12
N ALA A 129 -3.58 -15.43 3.40
CA ALA A 129 -4.90 -15.02 3.86
C ALA A 129 -5.15 -13.51 3.64
N ILE A 130 -4.13 -12.66 3.81
CA ILE A 130 -4.23 -11.22 3.49
C ILE A 130 -4.50 -11.04 2.00
N GLY A 131 -3.70 -11.67 1.13
CA GLY A 131 -3.87 -11.58 -0.32
C GLY A 131 -5.24 -12.06 -0.79
N LEU A 132 -5.72 -13.20 -0.27
CA LEU A 132 -7.03 -13.76 -0.60
C LEU A 132 -8.19 -12.90 -0.09
N ASN A 133 -8.07 -12.26 1.07
CA ASN A 133 -9.09 -11.31 1.56
C ASN A 133 -9.17 -10.03 0.74
N LEU A 134 -8.07 -9.62 0.10
CA LEU A 134 -8.02 -8.43 -0.76
C LEU A 134 -8.52 -8.69 -2.18
N ALA A 135 -8.37 -9.93 -2.66
CA ALA A 135 -8.82 -10.34 -3.99
C ALA A 135 -10.28 -9.93 -4.32
N PRO A 136 -11.30 -10.19 -3.47
CA PRO A 136 -12.68 -9.80 -3.77
C PRO A 136 -12.86 -8.27 -3.83
N ILE A 137 -12.10 -7.50 -3.04
CA ILE A 137 -12.16 -6.04 -3.03
C ILE A 137 -11.62 -5.49 -4.37
N ALA A 138 -10.51 -6.05 -4.84
CA ALA A 138 -9.93 -5.70 -6.13
C ALA A 138 -10.87 -6.05 -7.29
N VAL A 139 -11.45 -7.26 -7.30
CA VAL A 139 -12.41 -7.70 -8.34
C VAL A 139 -13.64 -6.79 -8.34
N LYS A 140 -14.25 -6.53 -7.19
CA LYS A 140 -15.41 -5.65 -7.08
C LYS A 140 -15.14 -4.24 -7.61
N SER A 141 -13.91 -3.75 -7.43
CA SER A 141 -13.51 -2.42 -7.91
C SER A 141 -13.47 -2.31 -9.43
N VAL A 142 -13.30 -3.43 -10.15
CA VAL A 142 -13.18 -3.44 -11.61
C VAL A 142 -14.37 -4.12 -12.33
N SER A 143 -15.26 -4.78 -11.58
CA SER A 143 -16.47 -5.40 -12.11
C SER A 143 -17.68 -4.44 -12.24
N ALA A 144 -17.47 -3.12 -12.16
CA ALA A 144 -18.55 -2.15 -12.25
C ALA A 144 -19.19 -2.08 -13.65
N SER A 145 -18.41 -2.33 -14.71
CA SER A 145 -18.86 -2.38 -16.10
C SER A 145 -18.16 -3.52 -16.85
N ALA A 146 -18.80 -4.01 -17.92
CA ALA A 146 -18.19 -4.97 -18.84
C ALA A 146 -16.91 -4.40 -19.48
N PHE A 147 -16.89 -3.08 -19.73
CA PHE A 147 -15.71 -2.39 -20.24
C PHE A 147 -14.59 -2.36 -19.19
N ASP A 148 -14.90 -2.05 -17.93
CA ASP A 148 -13.91 -2.03 -16.85
C ASP A 148 -13.31 -3.41 -16.63
N SER A 149 -14.14 -4.47 -16.67
CA SER A 149 -13.69 -5.85 -16.54
C SER A 149 -12.74 -6.26 -17.66
N TRP A 150 -13.07 -5.91 -18.91
CA TRP A 150 -12.18 -6.15 -20.05
C TRP A 150 -10.87 -5.38 -19.90
N MET A 151 -10.95 -4.15 -19.39
CA MET A 151 -9.78 -3.31 -19.14
C MET A 151 -8.88 -3.86 -18.03
N ALA A 152 -9.45 -4.45 -16.97
CA ALA A 152 -8.70 -5.16 -15.94
C ALA A 152 -7.87 -6.28 -16.56
N VAL A 153 -8.51 -7.12 -17.37
CA VAL A 153 -7.86 -8.26 -18.03
C VAL A 153 -6.74 -7.76 -18.95
N MET A 154 -7.00 -6.72 -19.74
CA MET A 154 -5.98 -6.08 -20.58
C MET A 154 -4.81 -5.54 -19.76
N THR A 155 -5.08 -4.91 -18.60
CA THR A 155 -4.02 -4.39 -17.72
C THR A 155 -3.16 -5.51 -17.15
N VAL A 156 -3.78 -6.60 -16.66
CA VAL A 156 -3.07 -7.79 -16.18
C VAL A 156 -2.23 -8.42 -17.30
N LEU A 157 -2.78 -8.48 -18.52
CA LEU A 157 -2.08 -9.00 -19.68
C LEU A 157 -0.89 -8.12 -20.07
N CYS A 158 -1.03 -6.79 -20.06
CA CYS A 158 0.08 -5.86 -20.28
C CYS A 158 1.18 -6.04 -19.23
N ILE A 159 0.82 -6.14 -17.94
CA ILE A 159 1.79 -6.38 -16.86
C ILE A 159 2.49 -7.73 -17.06
N GLY A 160 1.74 -8.78 -17.41
CA GLY A 160 2.28 -10.11 -17.69
C GLY A 160 3.24 -10.13 -18.88
N LEU A 161 2.88 -9.46 -19.98
CA LEU A 161 3.75 -9.30 -21.15
C LEU A 161 5.04 -8.56 -20.79
N VAL A 162 4.95 -7.45 -20.06
CA VAL A 162 6.14 -6.73 -19.58
C VAL A 162 6.99 -7.62 -18.69
N ALA A 163 6.39 -8.39 -17.77
CA ALA A 163 7.11 -9.28 -16.88
C ALA A 163 7.87 -10.40 -17.60
N VAL A 164 7.33 -10.91 -18.72
CA VAL A 164 7.92 -12.01 -19.51
C VAL A 164 8.97 -11.50 -20.51
N PHE A 165 8.67 -10.40 -21.22
CA PHE A 165 9.49 -9.94 -22.34
C PHE A 165 10.59 -8.92 -21.95
N THR A 166 10.47 -8.27 -20.78
CA THR A 166 11.50 -7.32 -20.33
C THR A 166 12.51 -7.96 -19.38
N ARG A 167 13.74 -7.45 -19.39
CA ARG A 167 14.84 -7.92 -18.54
C ARG A 167 15.52 -6.74 -17.84
N GLY A 168 16.17 -7.02 -16.72
CA GLY A 168 16.96 -6.03 -15.98
C GLY A 168 16.10 -5.01 -15.22
N MET A 169 16.42 -3.72 -15.34
CA MET A 169 15.79 -2.66 -14.55
C MET A 169 14.28 -2.51 -14.82
N ILE A 170 13.85 -2.74 -16.07
CA ILE A 170 12.44 -2.60 -16.48
C ILE A 170 11.57 -3.67 -15.81
N GLN A 171 12.10 -4.89 -15.64
CA GLN A 171 11.38 -5.97 -14.97
C GLN A 171 11.13 -5.64 -13.49
N ARG A 172 12.03 -4.93 -12.81
CA ARG A 172 11.80 -4.47 -11.42
C ARG A 172 10.69 -3.43 -11.32
N LEU A 173 10.33 -2.78 -12.43
CA LEU A 173 9.27 -1.78 -12.53
C LEU A 173 8.08 -2.32 -13.36
N LEU A 174 7.92 -3.65 -13.46
CA LEU A 174 6.93 -4.28 -14.33
C LEU A 174 5.51 -3.78 -14.10
N ILE A 175 5.14 -3.50 -12.84
CA ILE A 175 3.80 -3.04 -12.48
C ILE A 175 3.58 -1.62 -13.02
N LEU A 176 4.55 -0.72 -12.84
CA LEU A 176 4.46 0.65 -13.30
C LEU A 176 4.44 0.72 -14.83
N VAL A 177 5.38 0.03 -15.49
CA VAL A 177 5.49 0.06 -16.95
C VAL A 177 4.26 -0.58 -17.58
N GLY A 178 3.78 -1.70 -17.04
CA GLY A 178 2.54 -2.34 -17.47
C GLY A 178 1.33 -1.42 -17.29
N LEU A 179 1.25 -0.68 -16.18
CA LEU A 179 0.18 0.29 -15.92
C LEU A 179 0.24 1.47 -16.90
N ILE A 180 1.42 2.02 -17.19
CA ILE A 180 1.59 3.11 -18.17
C ILE A 180 1.10 2.66 -19.55
N VAL A 181 1.52 1.46 -19.99
CA VAL A 181 1.08 0.90 -21.28
C VAL A 181 -0.44 0.70 -21.29
N ALA A 182 -1.01 0.15 -20.20
CA ALA A 182 -2.44 -0.04 -20.07
C ALA A 182 -3.21 1.30 -20.07
N CYS A 183 -2.72 2.34 -19.40
CA CYS A 183 -3.31 3.68 -19.41
C CYS A 183 -3.24 4.33 -20.79
N LEU A 184 -2.15 4.15 -21.54
CA LEU A 184 -2.05 4.65 -22.92
C LEU A 184 -3.07 3.95 -23.83
N LEU A 185 -3.19 2.62 -23.73
CA LEU A 185 -4.22 1.85 -24.44
C LEU A 185 -5.64 2.29 -24.03
N TYR A 186 -5.87 2.57 -22.75
CA TYR A 186 -7.14 3.12 -22.26
C TYR A 186 -7.46 4.46 -22.91
N GLY A 187 -6.49 5.37 -22.93
CA GLY A 187 -6.62 6.69 -23.55
C GLY A 187 -6.93 6.58 -25.04
N VAL A 188 -6.29 5.66 -25.75
CA VAL A 188 -6.61 5.41 -27.17
C VAL A 188 -8.03 4.86 -27.33
N MET A 189 -8.42 3.85 -26.54
CA MET A 189 -9.76 3.25 -26.65
C MET A 189 -10.90 4.18 -26.23
N THR A 190 -10.67 5.06 -25.26
CA THR A 190 -11.70 5.98 -24.77
C THR A 190 -11.74 7.29 -25.55
N ASN A 191 -10.60 7.86 -25.89
CA ASN A 191 -10.50 9.20 -26.50
C ASN A 191 -10.52 9.16 -28.04
N VAL A 192 -10.07 8.07 -28.67
CA VAL A 192 -10.09 7.91 -30.15
C VAL A 192 -11.28 7.07 -30.62
N LEU A 193 -11.60 5.99 -29.90
CA LEU A 193 -12.67 5.06 -30.28
C LEU A 193 -14.01 5.33 -29.56
N GLY A 194 -14.05 6.20 -28.56
CA GLY A 194 -15.27 6.62 -27.88
C GLY A 194 -15.99 5.53 -27.07
N LEU A 195 -15.30 4.42 -26.76
CA LEU A 195 -15.91 3.22 -26.16
C LEU A 195 -16.08 3.32 -24.62
N GLY A 196 -15.71 4.43 -24.00
CA GLY A 196 -15.78 4.62 -22.54
C GLY A 196 -15.66 6.08 -22.11
N LYS A 197 -15.67 6.33 -20.79
CA LYS A 197 -15.44 7.69 -20.25
C LYS A 197 -14.06 8.18 -20.66
N ALA A 198 -14.00 9.35 -21.29
CA ALA A 198 -12.74 10.01 -21.62
C ALA A 198 -11.92 10.24 -20.34
N VAL A 199 -10.60 10.15 -20.46
CA VAL A 199 -9.69 10.48 -19.36
C VAL A 199 -9.84 11.96 -19.04
N ASP A 200 -10.40 12.24 -17.87
CA ASP A 200 -10.64 13.60 -17.42
C ASP A 200 -9.41 14.18 -16.73
N PHE A 201 -8.72 15.08 -17.42
CA PHE A 201 -7.55 15.79 -16.90
C PHE A 201 -7.90 17.11 -16.20
N THR A 202 -9.18 17.47 -16.07
CA THR A 202 -9.59 18.73 -15.44
C THR A 202 -9.13 18.81 -13.97
N LEU A 203 -9.14 17.69 -13.25
CA LEU A 203 -8.60 17.59 -11.89
C LEU A 203 -7.11 17.90 -11.82
N VAL A 204 -6.33 17.58 -12.86
CA VAL A 204 -4.90 17.88 -12.94
C VAL A 204 -4.67 19.35 -13.27
N SER A 205 -5.48 19.94 -14.16
CA SER A 205 -5.35 21.36 -14.51
C SER A 205 -5.76 22.30 -13.37
N HIS A 206 -6.63 21.85 -12.48
CA HIS A 206 -7.05 22.61 -11.30
C HIS A 206 -6.24 22.30 -10.03
N ALA A 207 -5.29 21.37 -10.09
CA ALA A 207 -4.45 21.04 -8.95
C ALA A 207 -3.46 22.18 -8.66
N ALA A 208 -3.36 22.58 -7.38
CA ALA A 208 -2.36 23.53 -6.94
C ALA A 208 -0.96 22.90 -7.05
N TRP A 209 0.02 23.68 -7.51
CA TRP A 209 1.43 23.25 -7.57
C TRP A 209 2.02 22.91 -6.20
N PHE A 210 1.51 23.56 -5.15
CA PHE A 210 1.83 23.26 -3.77
C PHE A 210 0.53 23.16 -2.97
N GLY A 211 0.25 21.97 -2.44
CA GLY A 211 -0.91 21.69 -1.61
C GLY A 211 -0.48 20.92 -0.38
N LEU A 212 -0.96 21.36 0.79
CA LEU A 212 -0.83 20.56 2.01
C LEU A 212 -1.91 19.47 1.98
N PRO A 213 -1.57 18.21 2.31
CA PRO A 213 -2.55 17.13 2.36
C PRO A 213 -3.62 17.43 3.43
N HIS A 214 -4.81 16.86 3.25
CA HIS A 214 -5.89 17.09 4.19
C HIS A 214 -5.62 16.33 5.49
N PHE A 215 -5.35 17.05 6.58
CA PHE A 215 -5.15 16.44 7.89
C PHE A 215 -6.50 16.08 8.52
N SER A 216 -6.62 14.84 8.98
CA SER A 216 -7.80 14.33 9.66
C SER A 216 -7.48 14.08 11.13
N THR A 217 -8.34 14.54 12.04
CA THR A 217 -8.17 14.34 13.48
C THR A 217 -8.63 12.94 13.89
N PRO A 218 -7.84 12.17 14.66
CA PRO A 218 -8.24 10.85 15.12
C PRO A 218 -9.34 10.95 16.18
N ALA A 219 -10.29 10.02 16.13
CA ALA A 219 -11.30 9.80 17.16
C ALA A 219 -11.08 8.42 17.78
N PHE A 220 -10.97 8.37 19.11
CA PHE A 220 -10.73 7.11 19.81
C PHE A 220 -12.05 6.44 20.14
N ASN A 221 -12.33 5.32 19.48
CA ASN A 221 -13.47 4.48 19.74
C ASN A 221 -12.98 3.08 20.14
N GLY A 222 -13.40 2.60 21.32
CA GLY A 222 -12.95 1.31 21.86
C GLY A 222 -13.28 0.11 20.96
N GLN A 223 -14.42 0.13 20.28
CA GLN A 223 -14.84 -0.96 19.39
C GLN A 223 -13.94 -1.04 18.15
N ALA A 224 -13.62 0.10 17.53
CA ALA A 224 -12.71 0.15 16.39
C ALA A 224 -11.27 -0.21 16.80
N MET A 225 -10.82 0.24 17.98
CA MET A 225 -9.51 -0.15 18.52
C MET A 225 -9.42 -1.66 18.76
N MET A 226 -10.46 -2.29 19.30
CA MET A 226 -10.48 -3.73 19.56
C MET A 226 -10.49 -4.56 18.27
N LEU A 227 -11.10 -4.03 17.20
CA LEU A 227 -11.14 -4.65 15.87
C LEU A 227 -9.79 -4.50 15.13
N ILE A 228 -9.13 -3.35 15.26
CA ILE A 228 -7.89 -3.03 14.53
C ILE A 228 -6.61 -3.46 15.28
N ALA A 229 -6.61 -3.48 16.61
CA ALA A 229 -5.42 -3.81 17.41
C ALA A 229 -4.80 -5.20 17.10
N PRO A 230 -5.57 -6.27 16.85
CA PRO A 230 -4.99 -7.58 16.51
C PRO A 230 -4.17 -7.58 15.22
N VAL A 231 -4.36 -6.59 14.33
CA VAL A 231 -3.55 -6.43 13.11
C VAL A 231 -2.07 -6.20 13.44
N ALA A 232 -1.74 -5.70 14.63
CA ALA A 232 -0.36 -5.57 15.09
C ALA A 232 0.38 -6.92 15.08
N VAL A 233 -0.30 -8.01 15.43
CA VAL A 233 0.29 -9.36 15.40
C VAL A 233 0.58 -9.80 13.96
N ILE A 234 -0.33 -9.47 13.04
CA ILE A 234 -0.15 -9.74 11.61
C ILE A 234 1.06 -8.97 11.07
N LEU A 235 1.21 -7.70 11.43
CA LEU A 235 2.35 -6.88 11.03
C LEU A 235 3.68 -7.41 11.58
N VAL A 236 3.68 -8.00 12.77
CA VAL A 236 4.88 -8.66 13.33
C VAL A 236 5.25 -9.86 12.48
N ALA A 237 4.27 -10.70 12.11
CA ALA A 237 4.49 -11.85 11.24
C ALA A 237 5.02 -11.44 9.86
N GLU A 238 4.41 -10.42 9.26
CA GLU A 238 4.78 -9.87 7.95
C GLU A 238 6.22 -9.32 7.98
N ASN A 239 6.55 -8.47 8.96
CA ASN A 239 7.88 -7.87 9.05
C ASN A 239 8.98 -8.90 9.33
N LEU A 240 8.69 -9.94 10.11
CA LEU A 240 9.62 -11.07 10.30
C LEU A 240 9.82 -11.89 9.03
N GLY A 241 8.78 -12.05 8.21
CA GLY A 241 8.89 -12.68 6.90
C GLY A 241 9.82 -11.90 5.97
N HIS A 242 9.62 -10.58 5.91
CA HIS A 242 10.42 -9.69 5.05
C HIS A 242 11.88 -9.59 5.47
N LEU A 243 12.19 -9.66 6.77
CA LEU A 243 13.57 -9.67 7.25
C LEU A 243 14.29 -11.00 7.03
N LYS A 244 13.55 -12.11 6.88
CA LYS A 244 14.10 -13.45 6.66
C LYS A 244 14.24 -13.83 5.17
N ALA A 245 13.46 -13.19 4.30
CA ALA A 245 13.49 -13.38 2.86
C ALA A 245 14.67 -12.64 2.22
#